data_AF-A0A811ZMV3-F1
#
_entry.id   AF-A0A811ZMV3-F1
#
_cell.length_a   1.000
_cell.length_b   1.000
_cell.length_c   1.000
_cell.angle_alpha   90.00
_cell.angle_beta   90.00
_cell.angle_gamma   90.00
#
_symmetry.space_group_name_H-M   'P 1'
#
loop_
_entity.id
_entity.type
_entity.pdbx_description
1 polymer ?
#
loop_
_entity_poly.entity_id
_entity_poly.type
_entity_poly.pdbx_seq_one_letter_code
_entity_poly.pdbx_strand_id
1 'polypeptide(L)'
;MTIIFSLPHVTSTFFSLPDAEGPGPRQQLHVSEAGMVPRPGSAALPRAGRHPQPEHPPEQLRAFIQEHFQAGGQELQPWTPEDWKDSPQFLQKILDPKLRAWGGQLHELWKRLGKKVKPEVLSHPEQFSLIYAAHPFIVPGGRFTEFYYWDSYWVMEGLLLSEMPQTVKGMLQNFLELVRIYGHVPNGARVYYLQRSQPPLLTLMMDRYVSHTNDTAFLRDSIGTLALELDFWTQNRTVSVSSGGKSYVLNHYAVPYGGPRPESYSKDAELANTLPEGDRETLWAELKAGAESGWDFSSRWLVGGPNPKLLSSTRTSKFVPVDLNAFLCQAEELMSNFYSSLGNSVQATKYRNMWQQRLAAMKAILWDEEKGAWFDYDLENRKKNLEFYPSNLTPLWSGCFSDPNVVDKVLKYLEDSQILTYQYGIPTSLQNTGQQWDFPNAWAPLQDLVIRGLAKSPSPRAQEVAFQLAQNWVRTNFEVYSRDSAMYEKYDISNGGQPGGGGEYEVQEGFGWTNGVVLMLLERYGDRLSSGSQTVFLQPHCLVAALLLSLLLGPLPQ
;
A
#
# COMPACT_ATOMS: atom_id res chain seq x y z
N MET A 1 8.07 -7.90 31.65
CA MET A 1 7.65 -7.51 30.29
C MET A 1 6.67 -6.33 30.29
N THR A 2 5.62 -6.29 31.11
CA THR A 2 4.61 -5.19 31.15
C THR A 2 5.15 -3.76 31.31
N ILE A 3 6.32 -3.56 31.94
CA ILE A 3 6.92 -2.24 32.21
C ILE A 3 7.70 -1.67 31.00
N ILE A 4 8.17 -2.54 30.08
CA ILE A 4 8.87 -2.09 28.86
C ILE A 4 7.88 -1.47 27.88
N PHE A 5 6.63 -1.95 27.91
CA PHE A 5 5.62 -1.68 26.90
C PHE A 5 4.69 -0.49 27.21
N SER A 6 4.91 0.22 28.33
CA SER A 6 4.18 1.43 28.74
C SER A 6 4.92 2.75 28.44
N LEU A 7 6.06 2.70 27.75
CA LEU A 7 6.79 3.90 27.31
C LEU A 7 6.36 4.33 25.90
N PRO A 8 5.79 5.55 25.71
CA PRO A 8 5.14 5.98 24.46
C PRO A 8 6.06 6.13 23.22
N HIS A 9 7.38 5.92 23.36
CA HIS A 9 8.36 6.13 22.28
C HIS A 9 9.21 4.89 21.94
N VAL A 10 8.88 3.71 22.47
CA VAL A 10 9.78 2.53 22.41
C VAL A 10 9.29 1.43 21.46
N THR A 11 8.06 1.46 20.95
CA THR A 11 7.42 0.27 20.38
C THR A 11 8.03 -0.24 19.07
N SER A 12 7.92 0.49 17.96
CA SER A 12 8.50 0.01 16.69
C SER A 12 10.01 -0.16 16.74
N THR A 13 10.68 0.75 17.45
CA THR A 13 12.13 0.76 17.60
C THR A 13 12.59 -0.51 18.32
N PHE A 14 11.92 -0.91 19.42
CA PHE A 14 12.27 -2.09 20.20
C PHE A 14 12.08 -3.40 19.44
N PHE A 15 10.95 -3.59 18.76
CA PHE A 15 10.70 -4.81 17.97
C PHE A 15 11.58 -4.92 16.72
N SER A 16 12.32 -3.87 16.39
CA SER A 16 13.31 -3.85 15.30
C SER A 16 14.75 -3.96 15.80
N LEU A 17 15.00 -4.04 17.11
CA LEU A 17 16.36 -4.16 17.64
C LEU A 17 16.87 -5.60 17.53
N PRO A 18 18.09 -5.80 17.00
CA PRO A 18 18.79 -7.07 17.13
C PRO A 18 19.19 -7.37 18.58
N ASP A 19 19.20 -8.65 18.97
CA ASP A 19 19.81 -9.08 20.24
C ASP A 19 21.34 -8.97 20.17
N ALA A 20 21.98 -8.58 21.28
CA ALA A 20 23.42 -8.34 21.34
C ALA A 20 24.26 -9.57 21.75
N GLU A 21 23.66 -10.62 22.33
CA GLU A 21 24.37 -11.82 22.82
C GLU A 21 23.86 -13.14 22.21
N GLY A 22 24.79 -14.09 21.96
CA GLY A 22 24.52 -15.47 21.51
C GLY A 22 23.87 -16.36 22.60
N PRO A 23 23.73 -17.68 22.39
CA PRO A 23 22.89 -18.56 23.22
C PRO A 23 23.52 -18.86 24.59
N GLY A 24 23.58 -17.86 25.47
CA GLY A 24 23.80 -17.99 26.91
C GLY A 24 22.50 -18.35 27.63
N PRO A 25 22.56 -18.86 28.88
CA PRO A 25 21.39 -19.41 29.55
C PRO A 25 20.32 -18.33 29.68
N ARG A 26 19.19 -18.56 29.02
CA ARG A 26 17.98 -17.76 29.18
C ARG A 26 17.73 -17.57 30.67
N GLN A 27 18.04 -16.39 31.21
CA GLN A 27 17.24 -15.88 32.31
C GLN A 27 15.87 -15.59 31.71
N GLN A 28 15.08 -16.65 31.55
CA GLN A 28 13.65 -16.52 31.48
C GLN A 28 13.27 -15.68 32.69
N LEU A 29 12.83 -14.44 32.44
CA LEU A 29 11.91 -13.80 33.35
C LEU A 29 10.74 -14.79 33.50
N HIS A 30 10.79 -15.62 34.55
CA HIS A 30 9.68 -16.45 34.97
C HIS A 30 8.54 -15.50 35.30
N VAL A 31 7.62 -15.34 34.36
CA VAL A 31 6.32 -14.73 34.60
C VAL A 31 5.40 -15.87 34.98
N SER A 32 4.87 -15.81 36.20
CA SER A 32 3.85 -16.74 36.65
C SER A 32 2.61 -16.64 35.76
N GLU A 33 2.27 -17.73 35.09
CA GLU A 33 0.94 -17.96 34.55
C GLU A 33 -0.06 -18.04 35.71
N ALA A 34 -0.61 -16.91 36.14
CA ALA A 34 -1.83 -16.89 36.93
C ALA A 34 -3.02 -16.76 35.97
N GLY A 35 -3.37 -17.87 35.31
CA GLY A 35 -4.44 -17.90 34.32
C GLY A 35 -4.82 -19.31 33.87
N MET A 36 -4.97 -20.27 34.79
CA MET A 36 -5.60 -21.55 34.49
C MET A 36 -6.97 -21.69 35.18
N VAL A 37 -7.94 -22.08 34.33
CA VAL A 37 -9.35 -22.44 34.55
C VAL A 37 -9.64 -23.15 35.89
N PRO A 38 -10.69 -22.77 36.64
CA PRO A 38 -11.00 -23.43 37.91
C PRO A 38 -11.64 -24.81 37.70
N ARG A 39 -11.11 -25.84 38.39
CA ARG A 39 -11.86 -27.07 38.66
C ARG A 39 -12.85 -26.82 39.82
N PRO A 40 -14.04 -27.43 39.82
CA PRO A 40 -15.08 -27.12 40.79
C PRO A 40 -14.81 -27.79 42.14
N GLY A 41 -14.81 -26.99 43.20
CA GLY A 41 -14.92 -27.45 44.58
C GLY A 41 -13.69 -27.21 45.46
N SER A 42 -13.53 -25.98 46.00
CA SER A 42 -13.11 -25.78 47.39
C SER A 42 -13.25 -24.30 47.79
N ALA A 43 -13.81 -24.11 48.98
CA ALA A 43 -13.89 -22.94 49.86
C ALA A 43 -13.23 -21.60 49.44
N ALA A 44 -13.98 -20.53 49.67
CA ALA A 44 -13.60 -19.12 49.53
C ALA A 44 -12.26 -18.78 50.22
N LEU A 45 -11.41 -18.04 49.51
CA LEU A 45 -10.24 -17.34 50.05
C LEU A 45 -10.41 -15.81 49.87
N PRO A 46 -9.87 -14.99 50.79
CA PRO A 46 -10.23 -13.57 50.92
C PRO A 46 -9.62 -12.70 49.83
N ARG A 47 -10.25 -11.54 49.58
CA ARG A 47 -9.82 -10.47 48.68
C ARG A 47 -8.30 -10.24 48.77
N ALA A 48 -7.59 -10.57 47.69
CA ALA A 48 -6.19 -10.23 47.52
C ALA A 48 -6.04 -8.70 47.43
N GLY A 49 -5.21 -8.14 48.31
CA GLY A 49 -4.78 -6.75 48.24
C GLY A 49 -4.01 -6.47 46.96
N ARG A 50 -4.07 -5.22 46.49
CA ARG A 50 -3.22 -4.71 45.41
C ARG A 50 -1.77 -4.82 45.86
N HIS A 51 -1.04 -5.81 45.36
CA HIS A 51 0.41 -5.78 45.39
C HIS A 51 0.88 -4.69 44.39
N PRO A 52 1.76 -3.75 44.79
CA PRO A 52 2.39 -2.86 43.84
C PRO A 52 3.24 -3.71 42.89
N GLN A 53 3.03 -3.57 41.58
CA GLN A 53 3.96 -4.14 40.62
C GLN A 53 5.35 -3.52 40.86
N PRO A 54 6.44 -4.29 40.75
CA PRO A 54 7.78 -3.73 40.93
C PRO A 54 8.06 -2.75 39.79
N GLU A 55 7.90 -1.45 40.04
CA GLU A 55 8.30 -0.41 39.10
C GLU A 55 9.82 -0.42 38.96
N HIS A 56 10.33 -1.01 37.87
CA HIS A 56 11.72 -0.82 37.48
C HIS A 56 11.92 0.65 37.09
N PRO A 57 12.88 1.38 37.69
CA PRO A 57 13.20 2.74 37.28
C PRO A 57 13.46 2.81 35.77
N PRO A 58 12.94 3.81 35.04
CA PRO A 58 13.16 3.97 33.60
C PRO A 58 14.64 3.91 33.18
N GLU A 59 15.55 4.31 34.08
CA GLU A 59 17.00 4.24 33.87
C GLU A 59 17.54 2.81 33.84
N GLN A 60 17.06 1.93 34.72
CA GLN A 60 17.46 0.52 34.73
C GLN A 60 16.99 -0.19 33.45
N LEU A 61 15.78 0.12 32.99
CA LEU A 61 15.27 -0.40 31.74
C LEU A 61 16.08 0.11 30.54
N ARG A 62 16.45 1.39 30.52
CA ARG A 62 17.29 1.95 29.46
C ARG A 62 18.66 1.29 29.42
N ALA A 63 19.28 1.07 30.58
CA ALA A 63 20.55 0.36 30.70
C ALA A 63 20.44 -1.07 30.17
N PHE A 64 19.40 -1.81 30.57
CA PHE A 64 19.13 -3.16 30.06
C PHE A 64 18.98 -3.19 28.53
N ILE A 65 18.24 -2.24 27.95
CA ILE A 65 18.08 -2.15 26.49
C ILE A 65 19.43 -1.89 25.81
N GLN A 66 20.23 -0.97 26.34
CA GLN A 66 21.54 -0.63 25.79
C GLN A 66 22.57 -1.77 25.91
N GLU A 67 22.45 -2.59 26.95
CA GLU A 67 23.34 -3.72 27.21
C GLU A 67 23.01 -4.93 26.32
N HIS A 68 21.72 -5.20 26.09
CA HIS A 68 21.28 -6.44 25.45
C HIS A 68 20.77 -6.30 24.01
N PHE A 69 20.61 -5.09 23.50
CA PHE A 69 20.09 -4.87 22.14
C PHE A 69 20.95 -3.90 21.33
N GLN A 70 21.08 -4.17 20.04
CA GLN A 70 21.72 -3.26 19.08
C GLN A 70 20.72 -2.21 18.59
N ALA A 71 21.21 -1.09 18.07
CA ALA A 71 20.34 -0.09 17.45
C ALA A 71 19.67 -0.68 16.18
N GLY A 72 18.41 -0.30 15.94
CA GLY A 72 17.67 -0.77 14.77
C GLY A 72 18.35 -0.39 13.45
N GLY A 73 18.28 -1.30 12.46
CA GLY A 73 18.89 -1.12 11.15
C GLY A 73 20.35 -1.55 11.06
N GLN A 74 20.96 -1.99 12.17
CA GLN A 74 22.31 -2.57 12.15
C GLN A 74 22.38 -3.93 11.46
N GLU A 75 21.24 -4.57 11.22
CA GLU A 75 21.10 -5.80 10.44
C GLU A 75 21.27 -5.59 8.91
N LEU A 76 21.38 -4.34 8.46
CA LEU A 76 21.54 -3.95 7.06
C LEU A 76 22.90 -3.31 6.81
N GLN A 77 23.36 -3.44 5.57
CA GLN A 77 24.48 -2.67 5.04
C GLN A 77 24.05 -1.86 3.81
N PRO A 78 24.61 -0.66 3.58
CA PRO A 78 24.42 0.07 2.34
C PRO A 78 24.79 -0.80 1.13
N TRP A 79 24.01 -0.69 0.07
CA TRP A 79 24.30 -1.36 -1.19
C TRP A 79 24.01 -0.42 -2.35
N THR A 80 24.97 -0.33 -3.26
CA THR A 80 24.80 0.40 -4.53
C THR A 80 24.47 -0.62 -5.61
N PRO A 81 23.36 -0.46 -6.33
CA PRO A 81 22.99 -1.39 -7.40
C PRO A 81 24.02 -1.43 -8.52
N GLU A 82 24.40 -2.64 -8.95
CA GLU A 82 25.44 -2.85 -9.96
C GLU A 82 24.99 -2.48 -11.38
N ASP A 83 23.69 -2.57 -11.64
CA ASP A 83 23.06 -2.21 -12.92
C ASP A 83 22.59 -0.74 -12.96
N TRP A 84 22.91 0.05 -11.92
CA TRP A 84 22.69 1.49 -11.94
C TRP A 84 23.63 2.19 -12.93
N LYS A 85 23.16 3.23 -13.61
CA LYS A 85 23.95 3.98 -14.61
C LYS A 85 23.67 5.47 -14.58
N ASP A 86 24.66 6.31 -14.87
CA ASP A 86 24.57 7.77 -14.67
C ASP A 86 23.46 8.49 -15.45
N SER A 87 23.08 7.98 -16.63
CA SER A 87 22.11 8.65 -17.51
C SER A 87 21.12 7.65 -18.12
N PRO A 88 20.03 7.31 -17.40
CA PRO A 88 18.94 6.50 -17.93
C PRO A 88 18.17 7.19 -19.05
N GLN A 89 17.72 6.40 -20.03
CA GLN A 89 17.13 6.90 -21.28
C GLN A 89 15.86 7.72 -21.05
N PHE A 90 15.10 7.44 -19.99
CA PHE A 90 13.85 8.17 -19.71
C PHE A 90 14.08 9.68 -19.54
N LEU A 91 15.27 10.10 -19.07
CA LEU A 91 15.61 11.52 -18.89
C LEU A 91 15.57 12.30 -20.22
N GLN A 92 15.82 11.63 -21.34
CA GLN A 92 15.82 12.26 -22.67
C GLN A 92 14.40 12.65 -23.11
N LYS A 93 13.36 12.03 -22.55
CA LYS A 93 11.96 12.35 -22.83
C LYS A 93 11.46 13.60 -22.11
N ILE A 94 12.17 14.05 -21.07
CA ILE A 94 11.78 15.20 -20.26
C ILE A 94 12.29 16.48 -20.92
N LEU A 95 11.42 17.34 -21.45
CA LEU A 95 11.81 18.56 -22.16
C LEU A 95 12.16 19.72 -21.22
N ASP A 96 11.41 19.87 -20.11
CA ASP A 96 11.70 20.89 -19.11
C ASP A 96 13.05 20.60 -18.42
N PRO A 97 14.04 21.51 -18.50
CA PRO A 97 15.39 21.25 -17.99
C PRO A 97 15.45 21.12 -16.47
N LYS A 98 14.56 21.79 -15.72
CA LYS A 98 14.51 21.67 -14.25
C LYS A 98 13.94 20.33 -13.85
N LEU A 99 12.86 19.89 -14.50
CA LEU A 99 12.28 18.57 -14.25
C LEU A 99 13.24 17.45 -14.69
N ARG A 100 14.00 17.64 -15.78
CA ARG A 100 15.03 16.69 -16.21
C ARG A 100 16.15 16.56 -15.17
N ALA A 101 16.65 17.68 -14.66
CA ALA A 101 17.68 17.68 -13.62
C ALA A 101 17.17 17.00 -12.34
N TRP A 102 15.93 17.31 -11.93
CA TRP A 102 15.30 16.68 -10.78
C TRP A 102 15.05 15.17 -10.98
N GLY A 103 14.62 14.74 -12.17
CA GLY A 103 14.51 13.31 -12.50
C GLY A 103 15.84 12.57 -12.34
N GLY A 104 16.96 13.21 -12.70
CA GLY A 104 18.31 12.69 -12.44
C GLY A 104 18.62 12.57 -10.94
N GLN A 105 18.24 13.58 -10.14
CA GLN A 105 18.40 13.54 -8.68
C GLN A 105 17.55 12.44 -8.02
N LEU A 106 16.34 12.20 -8.50
CA LEU A 106 15.51 11.10 -8.00
C LEU A 106 16.10 9.73 -8.36
N HIS A 107 16.67 9.60 -9.55
CA HIS A 107 17.39 8.39 -9.97
C HIS A 107 18.63 8.10 -9.09
N GLU A 108 19.34 9.15 -8.65
CA GLU A 108 20.45 9.03 -7.70
C GLU A 108 20.02 8.46 -6.34
N LEU A 109 18.79 8.72 -5.90
CA LEU A 109 18.28 8.24 -4.60
C LEU A 109 18.25 6.72 -4.50
N TRP A 110 18.18 5.97 -5.61
CA TRP A 110 18.24 4.51 -5.59
C TRP A 110 19.54 3.98 -4.96
N LYS A 111 20.67 4.68 -5.15
CA LYS A 111 21.94 4.31 -4.50
C LYS A 111 21.91 4.50 -3.00
N ARG A 112 21.13 5.47 -2.50
CA ARG A 112 20.96 5.74 -1.05
C ARG A 112 19.97 4.76 -0.41
N LEU A 113 18.90 4.43 -1.12
CA LEU A 113 17.84 3.54 -0.64
C LEU A 113 18.20 2.05 -0.79
N GLY A 114 19.26 1.71 -1.53
CA GLY A 114 19.77 0.35 -1.63
C GLY A 114 20.30 -0.19 -0.31
N LYS A 115 19.87 -1.41 0.02
CA LYS A 115 20.25 -2.15 1.23
C LYS A 115 20.51 -3.61 0.87
N LYS A 116 21.39 -4.22 1.66
CA LYS A 116 21.64 -5.66 1.66
C LYS A 116 21.58 -6.18 3.09
N VAL A 117 20.95 -7.33 3.30
CA VAL A 117 20.91 -7.98 4.61
C VAL A 117 22.30 -8.53 4.93
N LYS A 118 22.78 -8.30 6.16
CA LYS A 118 24.06 -8.86 6.57
C LYS A 118 23.97 -10.38 6.79
N PRO A 119 25.05 -11.15 6.58
CA PRO A 119 25.04 -12.61 6.75
C PRO A 119 24.65 -13.09 8.15
N GLU A 120 24.83 -12.28 9.19
CA GLU A 120 24.52 -12.61 10.58
C GLU A 120 23.03 -12.93 10.77
N VAL A 121 22.16 -12.28 10.01
CA VAL A 121 20.71 -12.52 10.01
C VAL A 121 20.38 -13.93 9.50
N LEU A 122 21.16 -14.46 8.56
CA LEU A 122 21.02 -15.83 8.09
C LEU A 122 21.58 -16.84 9.10
N SER A 123 22.72 -16.54 9.73
CA SER A 123 23.37 -17.48 10.66
C SER A 123 22.72 -17.54 12.03
N HIS A 124 22.07 -16.47 12.48
CA HIS A 124 21.42 -16.35 13.79
C HIS A 124 20.02 -15.73 13.70
N PRO A 125 19.11 -16.29 12.90
CA PRO A 125 17.80 -15.67 12.63
C PRO A 125 16.96 -15.45 13.89
N GLU A 126 17.22 -16.17 14.97
CA GLU A 126 16.54 -16.01 16.26
C GLU A 126 16.84 -14.68 16.98
N GLN A 127 17.93 -13.99 16.60
CA GLN A 127 18.35 -12.72 17.19
C GLN A 127 17.76 -11.50 16.47
N PHE A 128 17.06 -11.71 15.35
CA PHE A 128 16.58 -10.64 14.49
C PHE A 128 15.09 -10.78 14.21
N SER A 129 14.39 -9.64 14.21
CA SER A 129 13.05 -9.61 13.65
C SER A 129 13.05 -9.51 12.12
N LEU A 130 14.13 -9.02 11.51
CA LEU A 130 14.28 -8.95 10.05
C LEU A 130 14.41 -10.37 9.49
N ILE A 131 13.62 -10.68 8.48
CA ILE A 131 13.71 -11.94 7.72
C ILE A 131 14.87 -11.81 6.74
N TYR A 132 15.76 -12.80 6.72
CA TYR A 132 16.88 -12.82 5.78
C TYR A 132 16.38 -12.79 4.33
N ALA A 133 17.03 -11.98 3.50
CA ALA A 133 16.79 -11.89 2.07
C ALA A 133 18.11 -12.05 1.33
N ALA A 134 18.18 -13.03 0.42
CA ALA A 134 19.42 -13.36 -0.29
C ALA A 134 19.85 -12.26 -1.26
N HIS A 135 18.90 -11.56 -1.87
CA HIS A 135 19.16 -10.50 -2.83
C HIS A 135 19.06 -9.12 -2.17
N PRO A 136 19.90 -8.15 -2.58
CA PRO A 136 19.72 -6.75 -2.18
C PRO A 136 18.37 -6.19 -2.62
N PHE A 137 17.92 -5.13 -1.95
CA PHE A 137 16.62 -4.51 -2.21
C PHE A 137 16.67 -3.00 -1.96
N ILE A 138 15.61 -2.32 -2.38
CA ILE A 138 15.37 -0.91 -2.12
C ILE A 138 14.35 -0.77 -1.00
N VAL A 139 14.67 -0.01 0.05
CA VAL A 139 13.72 0.32 1.11
C VAL A 139 12.86 1.55 0.74
N PRO A 140 11.68 1.72 1.36
CA PRO A 140 10.90 2.94 1.19
C PRO A 140 11.67 4.20 1.62
N GLY A 141 12.27 4.19 2.82
CA GLY A 141 13.02 5.34 3.36
C GLY A 141 12.70 5.65 4.82
N GLY A 142 13.51 6.51 5.45
CA GLY A 142 13.34 6.91 6.85
C GLY A 142 13.44 5.72 7.82
N ARG A 143 12.43 5.57 8.67
CA ARG A 143 12.31 4.47 9.65
C ARG A 143 12.07 3.09 9.03
N PHE A 144 11.62 3.02 7.77
CA PHE A 144 11.27 1.77 7.12
C PHE A 144 12.54 1.12 6.57
N THR A 145 13.04 0.13 7.31
CA THR A 145 14.33 -0.50 7.05
C THR A 145 14.20 -1.86 6.36
N GLU A 146 13.00 -2.40 6.25
CA GLU A 146 12.65 -3.57 5.46
C GLU A 146 12.00 -3.16 4.12
N PHE A 147 11.98 -4.09 3.16
CA PHE A 147 11.13 -3.92 1.99
C PHE A 147 9.68 -4.26 2.36
N TYR A 148 8.77 -3.42 1.87
CA TYR A 148 7.32 -3.56 2.02
C TYR A 148 6.71 -4.05 0.71
N TYR A 149 5.65 -4.85 0.80
CA TYR A 149 5.14 -5.56 -0.35
C TYR A 149 4.60 -4.61 -1.43
N TRP A 150 3.51 -3.89 -1.17
CA TRP A 150 2.88 -3.09 -2.22
C TRP A 150 3.72 -1.86 -2.63
N ASP A 151 4.46 -1.25 -1.69
CA ASP A 151 5.40 -0.14 -1.94
C ASP A 151 6.40 -0.50 -3.04
N SER A 152 6.88 -1.74 -3.00
CA SER A 152 7.90 -2.24 -3.92
C SER A 152 7.44 -2.23 -5.37
N TYR A 153 6.13 -2.21 -5.64
CA TYR A 153 5.62 -2.18 -7.01
C TYR A 153 6.02 -0.86 -7.70
N TRP A 154 5.76 0.28 -7.06
CA TRP A 154 6.12 1.58 -7.62
C TRP A 154 7.62 1.81 -7.61
N VAL A 155 8.33 1.28 -6.61
CA VAL A 155 9.80 1.26 -6.61
C VAL A 155 10.32 0.53 -7.85
N MET A 156 9.80 -0.67 -8.13
CA MET A 156 10.23 -1.49 -9.27
C MET A 156 9.93 -0.82 -10.61
N GLU A 157 8.79 -0.13 -10.77
CA GLU A 157 8.54 0.68 -11.97
C GLU A 157 9.61 1.76 -12.16
N GLY A 158 9.95 2.48 -11.08
CA GLY A 158 11.03 3.48 -11.11
C GLY A 158 12.41 2.89 -11.42
N LEU A 159 12.70 1.70 -10.91
CA LEU A 159 13.95 0.96 -11.19
C LEU A 159 14.03 0.48 -12.64
N LEU A 160 12.93 -0.03 -13.21
CA LEU A 160 12.88 -0.43 -14.62
C LEU A 160 13.09 0.77 -15.55
N LEU A 161 12.51 1.94 -15.22
CA LEU A 161 12.79 3.19 -15.94
C LEU A 161 14.24 3.64 -15.80
N SER A 162 14.81 3.39 -14.63
CA SER A 162 16.23 3.63 -14.32
C SER A 162 17.18 2.61 -14.97
N GLU A 163 16.65 1.69 -15.78
CA GLU A 163 17.37 0.62 -16.46
C GLU A 163 18.09 -0.34 -15.51
N MET A 164 17.43 -0.68 -14.39
CA MET A 164 17.95 -1.58 -13.36
C MET A 164 17.17 -2.91 -13.28
N PRO A 165 17.06 -3.70 -14.36
CA PRO A 165 16.27 -4.93 -14.37
C PRO A 165 16.87 -6.04 -13.51
N GLN A 166 18.19 -6.07 -13.26
CA GLN A 166 18.80 -7.10 -12.39
C GLN A 166 18.44 -6.85 -10.92
N THR A 167 18.41 -5.59 -10.50
CA THR A 167 17.91 -5.19 -9.18
C THR A 167 16.45 -5.62 -9.00
N VAL A 168 15.60 -5.35 -9.99
CA VAL A 168 14.19 -5.74 -10.00
C VAL A 168 14.02 -7.26 -9.92
N LYS A 169 14.83 -8.02 -10.67
CA LYS A 169 14.84 -9.50 -10.61
C LYS A 169 15.18 -9.99 -9.21
N GLY A 170 16.21 -9.44 -8.57
CA GLY A 170 16.60 -9.78 -7.20
C GLY A 170 15.47 -9.52 -6.18
N MET A 171 14.80 -8.38 -6.29
CA MET A 171 13.64 -8.07 -5.45
C MET A 171 12.48 -9.07 -5.67
N LEU A 172 12.19 -9.45 -6.92
CA LEU A 172 11.21 -10.51 -7.22
C LEU A 172 11.61 -11.86 -6.61
N GLN A 173 12.89 -12.22 -6.67
CA GLN A 173 13.39 -13.46 -6.07
C GLN A 173 13.17 -13.48 -4.54
N ASN A 174 13.39 -12.36 -3.86
CA ASN A 174 13.08 -12.24 -2.43
C ASN A 174 11.58 -12.45 -2.16
N PHE A 175 10.68 -11.83 -2.93
CA PHE A 175 9.24 -12.03 -2.76
C PHE A 175 8.80 -13.48 -3.03
N LEU A 176 9.33 -14.09 -4.10
CA LEU A 176 9.05 -15.48 -4.44
C LEU A 176 9.54 -16.43 -3.33
N GLU A 177 10.68 -16.14 -2.69
CA GLU A 177 11.17 -16.89 -1.54
C GLU A 177 10.24 -16.76 -0.33
N LEU A 178 9.75 -15.55 -0.02
CA LEU A 178 8.77 -15.35 1.05
C LEU A 178 7.48 -16.15 0.79
N VAL A 179 6.97 -16.18 -0.44
CA VAL A 179 5.80 -17.00 -0.79
C VAL A 179 6.10 -18.49 -0.64
N ARG A 180 7.29 -18.97 -1.04
CA ARG A 180 7.65 -20.39 -0.89
C ARG A 180 7.74 -20.83 0.58
N ILE A 181 8.22 -19.96 1.46
CA ILE A 181 8.43 -20.28 2.88
C ILE A 181 7.13 -20.09 3.67
N TYR A 182 6.40 -19.00 3.43
CA TYR A 182 5.27 -18.56 4.26
C TYR A 182 3.91 -18.65 3.57
N GLY A 183 3.85 -19.07 2.30
CA GLY A 183 2.63 -19.22 1.52
C GLY A 183 2.05 -17.91 0.96
N HIS A 184 2.60 -16.76 1.34
CA HIS A 184 2.19 -15.43 0.89
C HIS A 184 3.36 -14.45 1.03
N VAL A 185 3.23 -13.25 0.47
CA VAL A 185 4.14 -12.15 0.79
C VAL A 185 3.64 -11.44 2.05
N PRO A 186 4.39 -11.45 3.17
CA PRO A 186 4.04 -10.68 4.36
C PRO A 186 4.05 -9.16 4.07
N ASN A 187 3.36 -8.37 4.90
CA ASN A 187 3.32 -6.90 4.79
C ASN A 187 4.72 -6.27 4.57
N GLY A 188 5.70 -6.69 5.36
CA GLY A 188 7.12 -6.41 5.16
C GLY A 188 7.98 -7.57 5.64
N ALA A 189 9.29 -7.51 5.38
CA ALA A 189 10.22 -8.60 5.69
C ALA A 189 10.60 -8.71 7.18
N ARG A 190 9.61 -8.72 8.09
CA ARG A 190 9.80 -8.90 9.54
C ARG A 190 8.92 -10.01 10.09
N VAL A 191 9.38 -10.73 11.11
CA VAL A 191 8.66 -11.86 11.71
C VAL A 191 7.27 -11.49 12.26
N TYR A 192 7.09 -10.26 12.76
CA TYR A 192 5.80 -9.77 13.25
C TYR A 192 4.80 -9.41 12.13
N TYR A 193 5.23 -9.45 10.86
CA TYR A 193 4.36 -9.30 9.70
C TYR A 193 3.85 -10.64 9.15
N LEU A 194 4.40 -11.79 9.56
CA LEU A 194 4.07 -13.11 8.99
C LEU A 194 2.60 -13.53 9.05
N GLN A 195 1.79 -12.86 9.86
CA GLN A 195 0.35 -13.15 9.99
C GLN A 195 -0.54 -12.30 9.07
N ARG A 196 0.03 -11.36 8.31
CA ARG A 196 -0.72 -10.47 7.41
C ARG A 196 0.06 -10.17 6.14
N SER A 197 -0.66 -10.04 5.04
CA SER A 197 -0.12 -9.61 3.75
C SER A 197 -0.13 -8.08 3.62
N GLN A 198 -0.03 -7.62 2.37
CA GLN A 198 -0.39 -6.29 1.88
C GLN A 198 -1.10 -6.44 0.51
N PRO A 199 -1.57 -5.35 -0.14
CA PRO A 199 -2.22 -5.43 -1.45
C PRO A 199 -1.43 -6.26 -2.49
N PRO A 200 -2.04 -7.28 -3.12
CA PRO A 200 -1.30 -8.30 -3.86
C PRO A 200 -0.90 -7.85 -5.27
N LEU A 201 0.36 -7.42 -5.41
CA LEU A 201 0.91 -6.88 -6.65
C LEU A 201 2.05 -7.73 -7.26
N LEU A 202 2.44 -8.86 -6.67
CA LEU A 202 3.57 -9.67 -7.15
C LEU A 202 3.37 -10.20 -8.58
N THR A 203 2.15 -10.61 -8.93
CA THR A 203 1.84 -11.04 -10.31
C THR A 203 2.01 -9.89 -11.30
N LEU A 204 1.59 -8.69 -10.93
CA LEU A 204 1.80 -7.48 -11.73
C LEU A 204 3.28 -7.12 -11.81
N MET A 205 4.02 -7.17 -10.69
CA MET A 205 5.46 -6.93 -10.67
C MET A 205 6.21 -7.88 -11.64
N MET A 206 5.83 -9.16 -11.66
CA MET A 206 6.36 -10.13 -12.63
C MET A 206 6.02 -9.72 -14.07
N ASP A 207 4.78 -9.31 -14.34
CA ASP A 207 4.38 -8.84 -15.68
C ASP A 207 5.24 -7.67 -16.16
N ARG A 208 5.46 -6.68 -15.29
CA ARG A 208 6.29 -5.51 -15.61
C ARG A 208 7.74 -5.91 -15.91
N TYR A 209 8.30 -6.80 -15.11
CA TYR A 209 9.65 -7.31 -15.32
C TYR A 209 9.79 -8.10 -16.63
N VAL A 210 8.89 -9.05 -16.88
CA VAL A 210 8.93 -9.90 -18.09
C VAL A 210 8.67 -9.07 -19.34
N SER A 211 7.73 -8.14 -19.30
CA SER A 211 7.46 -7.22 -20.41
C SER A 211 8.67 -6.34 -20.76
N HIS A 212 9.47 -5.98 -19.76
CA HIS A 212 10.68 -5.17 -19.96
C HIS A 212 11.87 -5.99 -20.46
N THR A 213 12.03 -7.23 -20.00
CA THR A 213 13.26 -8.03 -20.20
C THR A 213 13.10 -9.17 -21.21
N ASN A 214 11.87 -9.59 -21.51
CA ASN A 214 11.53 -10.84 -22.20
C ASN A 214 12.08 -12.11 -21.50
N ASP A 215 12.36 -12.07 -20.19
CA ASP A 215 12.86 -13.22 -19.42
C ASP A 215 11.74 -14.26 -19.14
N THR A 216 11.35 -14.97 -20.20
CA THR A 216 10.32 -16.02 -20.14
C THR A 216 10.77 -17.26 -19.36
N ALA A 217 12.09 -17.47 -19.20
CA ALA A 217 12.61 -18.56 -18.39
C ALA A 217 12.32 -18.31 -16.91
N PHE A 218 12.62 -17.10 -16.42
CA PHE A 218 12.30 -16.72 -15.05
C PHE A 218 10.79 -16.79 -14.74
N LEU A 219 9.94 -16.39 -15.69
CA LEU A 219 8.50 -16.57 -15.57
C LEU A 219 8.12 -18.06 -15.44
N ARG A 220 8.65 -18.93 -16.31
CA ARG A 220 8.38 -20.37 -16.28
C ARG A 220 8.75 -21.00 -14.95
N ASP A 221 9.89 -20.61 -14.39
CA ASP A 221 10.39 -21.14 -13.12
C ASP A 221 9.61 -20.61 -11.90
N SER A 222 8.94 -19.46 -12.05
CA SER A 222 8.30 -18.74 -10.95
C SER A 222 6.78 -18.85 -10.93
N ILE A 223 6.14 -19.24 -12.05
CA ILE A 223 4.67 -19.21 -12.20
C ILE A 223 3.93 -20.06 -11.15
N GLY A 224 4.52 -21.18 -10.73
CA GLY A 224 3.96 -22.00 -9.65
C GLY A 224 3.91 -21.26 -8.32
N THR A 225 4.94 -20.46 -8.00
CA THR A 225 4.99 -19.63 -6.80
C THR A 225 4.00 -18.46 -6.86
N LEU A 226 3.82 -17.84 -8.04
CA LEU A 226 2.77 -16.82 -8.22
C LEU A 226 1.37 -17.40 -7.96
N ALA A 227 1.12 -18.62 -8.43
CA ALA A 227 -0.14 -19.32 -8.17
C ALA A 227 -0.37 -19.60 -6.67
N LEU A 228 0.69 -19.98 -5.92
CA LEU A 228 0.62 -20.20 -4.48
C LEU A 228 0.17 -18.95 -3.71
N GLU A 229 0.63 -17.77 -4.12
CA GLU A 229 0.18 -16.53 -3.48
C GLU A 229 -1.32 -16.27 -3.73
N LEU A 230 -1.82 -16.49 -4.95
CA LEU A 230 -3.25 -16.34 -5.23
C LEU A 230 -4.10 -17.39 -4.50
N ASP A 231 -3.55 -18.57 -4.25
CA ASP A 231 -4.18 -19.58 -3.40
C ASP A 231 -4.33 -19.09 -1.95
N PHE A 232 -3.36 -18.35 -1.40
CA PHE A 232 -3.49 -17.74 -0.07
C PHE A 232 -4.71 -16.82 0.02
N TRP A 233 -4.91 -15.92 -0.96
CA TRP A 233 -6.07 -15.02 -0.98
C TRP A 233 -7.38 -15.79 -1.12
N THR A 234 -7.39 -16.80 -1.99
CA THR A 234 -8.56 -17.64 -2.22
C THR A 234 -8.95 -18.44 -0.97
N GLN A 235 -7.98 -18.96 -0.23
CA GLN A 235 -8.23 -19.81 0.94
C GLN A 235 -8.54 -19.00 2.21
N ASN A 236 -7.85 -17.87 2.41
CA ASN A 236 -7.85 -17.19 3.71
C ASN A 236 -8.58 -15.84 3.73
N ARG A 237 -8.97 -15.31 2.56
CA ARG A 237 -9.51 -13.95 2.43
C ARG A 237 -10.80 -13.88 1.60
N THR A 238 -11.47 -15.01 1.41
CA THR A 238 -12.68 -15.10 0.57
C THR A 238 -13.95 -14.84 1.37
N VAL A 239 -14.87 -14.09 0.78
CA VAL A 239 -16.21 -13.84 1.30
C VAL A 239 -17.26 -13.99 0.20
N SER A 240 -18.46 -14.46 0.57
CA SER A 240 -19.60 -14.59 -0.34
C SER A 240 -20.64 -13.50 -0.08
N VAL A 241 -21.06 -12.80 -1.14
CA VAL A 241 -22.07 -11.74 -1.08
C VAL A 241 -23.26 -12.12 -1.97
N SER A 242 -24.46 -12.11 -1.41
CA SER A 242 -25.68 -12.42 -2.15
C SER A 242 -26.35 -11.15 -2.67
N SER A 243 -26.59 -11.07 -3.99
CA SER A 243 -27.30 -9.97 -4.64
C SER A 243 -28.15 -10.48 -5.80
N GLY A 244 -29.40 -10.02 -5.89
CA GLY A 244 -30.32 -10.41 -6.98
C GLY A 244 -30.56 -11.93 -7.11
N GLY A 245 -30.57 -12.66 -5.98
CA GLY A 245 -30.75 -14.13 -5.97
C GLY A 245 -29.52 -14.93 -6.42
N LYS A 246 -28.38 -14.27 -6.69
CA LYS A 246 -27.09 -14.90 -7.01
C LYS A 246 -26.09 -14.67 -5.88
N SER A 247 -25.19 -15.62 -5.69
CA SER A 247 -24.06 -15.48 -4.76
C SER A 247 -22.80 -15.18 -5.56
N TYR A 248 -22.05 -14.17 -5.11
CA TYR A 248 -20.80 -13.72 -5.72
C TYR A 248 -19.66 -13.90 -4.72
N VAL A 249 -18.53 -14.41 -5.21
CA VAL A 249 -17.32 -14.63 -4.41
C VAL A 249 -16.37 -13.47 -4.64
N LEU A 250 -15.95 -12.81 -3.56
CA LEU A 250 -15.03 -11.67 -3.54
C LEU A 250 -14.03 -11.87 -2.39
N ASN A 251 -13.11 -10.93 -2.24
CA ASN A 251 -12.12 -10.95 -1.17
C ASN A 251 -12.20 -9.72 -0.25
N HIS A 252 -11.78 -9.90 0.99
CA HIS A 252 -11.63 -8.84 2.00
C HIS A 252 -10.28 -8.93 2.73
N TYR A 253 -9.83 -7.86 3.37
CA TYR A 253 -8.69 -7.91 4.28
C TYR A 253 -9.15 -8.42 5.64
N ALA A 254 -8.52 -9.47 6.15
CA ALA A 254 -8.97 -10.13 7.37
C ALA A 254 -7.82 -10.86 8.05
N VAL A 255 -7.45 -10.41 9.25
CA VAL A 255 -6.34 -10.99 10.02
C VAL A 255 -6.90 -11.54 11.33
N PRO A 256 -7.26 -12.84 11.41
CA PRO A 256 -7.99 -13.42 12.53
C PRO A 256 -7.08 -13.72 13.74
N TYR A 257 -6.11 -12.84 14.01
CA TYR A 257 -5.16 -12.97 15.10
C TYR A 257 -5.36 -11.85 16.12
N GLY A 258 -5.44 -12.25 17.37
CA GLY A 258 -5.60 -11.39 18.54
C GLY A 258 -4.34 -10.61 18.94
N GLY A 259 -4.46 -9.84 20.02
CA GLY A 259 -3.38 -9.08 20.66
C GLY A 259 -2.89 -7.83 19.87
N PRO A 260 -2.26 -6.86 20.52
CA PRO A 260 -1.76 -5.65 19.86
C PRO A 260 -0.66 -5.96 18.82
N ARG A 261 -0.55 -5.15 17.76
CA ARG A 261 0.54 -5.22 16.79
C ARG A 261 1.87 -4.96 17.49
N PRO A 262 2.91 -5.81 17.35
CA PRO A 262 4.20 -5.55 17.99
C PRO A 262 4.75 -4.16 17.66
N GLU A 263 4.80 -3.78 16.37
CA GLU A 263 5.36 -2.51 15.94
C GLU A 263 4.61 -1.26 16.44
N SER A 264 3.36 -1.42 16.90
CA SER A 264 2.51 -0.37 17.47
C SER A 264 1.94 -0.74 18.84
N TYR A 265 2.64 -1.59 19.62
CA TYR A 265 2.06 -2.30 20.77
C TYR A 265 1.33 -1.37 21.77
N SER A 266 2.01 -0.31 22.22
CA SER A 266 1.46 0.63 23.22
C SER A 266 0.21 1.32 22.71
N LYS A 267 0.19 1.76 21.45
CA LYS A 267 -0.94 2.46 20.83
C LYS A 267 -2.16 1.54 20.71
N ASP A 268 -1.94 0.31 20.23
CA ASP A 268 -2.99 -0.70 20.11
C ASP A 268 -3.55 -1.11 21.48
N ALA A 269 -2.68 -1.24 22.49
CA ALA A 269 -3.08 -1.59 23.85
C ALA A 269 -3.84 -0.44 24.54
N GLU A 270 -3.35 0.79 24.42
CA GLU A 270 -4.00 1.99 24.96
C GLU A 270 -5.38 2.21 24.33
N LEU A 271 -5.51 2.06 23.01
CA LEU A 271 -6.78 2.17 22.32
C LEU A 271 -7.75 1.05 22.74
N ALA A 272 -7.27 -0.19 22.84
CA ALA A 272 -8.10 -1.30 23.31
C ALA A 272 -8.57 -1.12 24.76
N ASN A 273 -7.78 -0.46 25.60
CA ASN A 273 -8.16 -0.15 26.98
C ASN A 273 -9.33 0.84 27.08
N THR A 274 -9.68 1.55 26.01
CA THR A 274 -10.90 2.39 25.97
C THR A 274 -12.17 1.58 25.72
N LEU A 275 -12.05 0.28 25.41
CA LEU A 275 -13.17 -0.62 25.14
C LEU A 275 -13.36 -1.68 26.25
N PRO A 276 -14.57 -2.25 26.38
CA PRO A 276 -14.81 -3.44 27.20
C PRO A 276 -13.86 -4.58 26.81
N GLU A 277 -13.47 -5.42 27.79
CA GLU A 277 -12.51 -6.51 27.58
C GLU A 277 -12.91 -7.47 26.45
N GLY A 278 -14.21 -7.77 26.32
CA GLY A 278 -14.73 -8.63 25.25
C GLY A 278 -14.60 -8.10 23.83
N ASP A 279 -14.38 -6.78 23.66
CA ASP A 279 -14.29 -6.13 22.34
C ASP A 279 -12.83 -5.93 21.88
N ARG A 280 -11.85 -6.15 22.76
CA ARG A 280 -10.43 -5.82 22.52
C ARG A 280 -9.80 -6.70 21.45
N GLU A 281 -10.05 -8.00 21.50
CA GLU A 281 -9.54 -8.95 20.51
C GLU A 281 -10.04 -8.65 19.11
N THR A 282 -11.33 -8.31 18.99
CA THR A 282 -11.93 -7.85 17.73
C THR A 282 -11.23 -6.59 17.24
N LEU A 283 -11.06 -5.58 18.08
CA LEU A 283 -10.35 -4.35 17.68
C LEU A 283 -8.95 -4.65 17.16
N TRP A 284 -8.18 -5.48 17.87
CA TRP A 284 -6.83 -5.84 17.45
C TRP A 284 -6.77 -6.59 16.13
N ALA A 285 -7.76 -7.43 15.82
CA ALA A 285 -7.88 -8.07 14.52
C ALA A 285 -8.21 -7.05 13.42
N GLU A 286 -9.11 -6.09 13.68
CA GLU A 286 -9.50 -5.05 12.73
C GLU A 286 -8.37 -4.04 12.44
N LEU A 287 -7.55 -3.71 13.45
CA LEU A 287 -6.34 -2.89 13.28
C LEU A 287 -5.31 -3.60 12.39
N LYS A 288 -5.10 -4.91 12.57
CA LYS A 288 -4.22 -5.70 11.70
C LYS A 288 -4.76 -5.83 10.28
N ALA A 289 -6.07 -5.98 10.10
CA ALA A 289 -6.71 -5.95 8.79
C ALA A 289 -6.57 -4.57 8.12
N GLY A 290 -6.65 -3.49 8.89
CA GLY A 290 -6.33 -2.13 8.44
C GLY A 290 -4.90 -2.03 7.90
N ALA A 291 -3.93 -2.59 8.62
CA ALA A 291 -2.53 -2.65 8.16
C ALA A 291 -2.33 -3.59 6.94
N GLU A 292 -3.06 -4.71 6.85
CA GLU A 292 -3.05 -5.59 5.67
C GLU A 292 -3.60 -4.88 4.43
N SER A 293 -4.53 -3.92 4.59
CA SER A 293 -5.06 -3.14 3.48
C SER A 293 -4.07 -2.14 2.89
N GLY A 294 -3.01 -1.80 3.62
CA GLY A 294 -2.12 -0.67 3.33
C GLY A 294 -2.70 0.70 3.73
N TRP A 295 -3.92 0.76 4.25
CA TRP A 295 -4.61 1.98 4.67
C TRP A 295 -4.80 2.06 6.20
N ASP A 296 -3.72 1.96 6.96
CA ASP A 296 -3.70 2.07 8.43
C ASP A 296 -3.37 3.51 8.89
N PHE A 297 -4.32 4.36 9.26
CA PHE A 297 -5.76 4.14 9.25
C PHE A 297 -6.50 5.22 8.45
N SER A 298 -7.76 4.95 8.16
CA SER A 298 -8.62 5.74 7.29
C SER A 298 -10.07 5.67 7.74
N SER A 299 -10.83 6.75 7.53
CA SER A 299 -12.29 6.81 7.56
C SER A 299 -12.94 5.69 6.76
N ARG A 300 -12.26 5.19 5.72
CA ARG A 300 -12.68 4.09 4.85
C ARG A 300 -13.13 2.85 5.62
N TRP A 301 -12.52 2.59 6.78
CA TRP A 301 -12.79 1.43 7.61
C TRP A 301 -13.61 1.74 8.86
N LEU A 302 -13.88 3.01 9.14
CA LEU A 302 -14.55 3.43 10.38
C LEU A 302 -16.06 3.34 10.20
N VAL A 303 -16.73 2.58 11.07
CA VAL A 303 -18.21 2.57 11.13
C VAL A 303 -18.72 3.49 12.23
N GLY A 304 -19.94 4.01 12.05
CA GLY A 304 -20.47 5.14 12.81
C GLY A 304 -20.81 4.89 14.29
N GLY A 305 -20.71 5.99 15.04
CA GLY A 305 -21.31 6.33 16.33
C GLY A 305 -21.38 7.88 16.41
N PRO A 306 -21.72 8.54 17.54
CA PRO A 306 -21.83 10.00 17.62
C PRO A 306 -20.56 10.77 17.21
N ASN A 307 -19.41 10.10 17.08
CA ASN A 307 -18.19 10.62 16.47
C ASN A 307 -17.68 9.66 15.38
N PRO A 308 -17.92 9.93 14.08
CA PRO A 308 -17.47 9.10 12.96
C PRO A 308 -15.94 9.12 12.71
N LYS A 309 -15.14 9.43 13.74
CA LYS A 309 -13.69 9.68 13.66
C LYS A 309 -12.86 8.84 14.63
N LEU A 310 -13.48 7.95 15.42
CA LEU A 310 -12.78 7.16 16.42
C LEU A 310 -12.16 5.91 15.79
N LEU A 311 -10.85 5.76 15.90
CA LEU A 311 -10.14 4.58 15.39
C LEU A 311 -10.65 3.26 16.00
N SER A 312 -11.18 3.29 17.23
CA SER A 312 -11.78 2.12 17.89
C SER A 312 -13.02 1.57 17.18
N SER A 313 -13.63 2.34 16.26
CA SER A 313 -14.73 1.87 15.42
C SER A 313 -14.29 1.26 14.09
N THR A 314 -12.99 1.04 13.89
CA THR A 314 -12.50 0.36 12.68
C THR A 314 -13.08 -1.06 12.54
N ARG A 315 -13.54 -1.39 11.33
CA ARG A 315 -14.18 -2.66 10.96
C ARG A 315 -13.72 -3.10 9.56
N THR A 316 -12.43 -2.98 9.27
CA THR A 316 -11.82 -3.32 7.96
C THR A 316 -12.30 -4.66 7.40
N SER A 317 -12.38 -5.71 8.23
CA SER A 317 -12.80 -7.06 7.81
C SER A 317 -14.27 -7.16 7.40
N LYS A 318 -15.07 -6.13 7.69
CA LYS A 318 -16.49 -6.04 7.36
C LYS A 318 -16.75 -5.36 6.02
N PHE A 319 -15.71 -4.93 5.32
CA PHE A 319 -15.83 -4.37 3.99
C PHE A 319 -15.26 -5.33 2.95
N VAL A 320 -15.88 -5.34 1.76
CA VAL A 320 -15.33 -5.92 0.53
C VAL A 320 -14.66 -4.78 -0.25
N PRO A 321 -13.32 -4.67 -0.22
CA PRO A 321 -12.64 -3.52 -0.79
C PRO A 321 -12.56 -3.60 -2.31
N VAL A 322 -12.83 -2.49 -2.98
CA VAL A 322 -12.78 -2.38 -4.44
C VAL A 322 -11.37 -2.61 -4.99
N ASP A 323 -10.36 -2.05 -4.33
CA ASP A 323 -8.96 -2.14 -4.73
C ASP A 323 -8.43 -3.56 -4.63
N LEU A 324 -8.65 -4.25 -3.50
CA LEU A 324 -8.26 -5.65 -3.35
C LEU A 324 -8.81 -6.54 -4.48
N ASN A 325 -10.09 -6.39 -4.79
CA ASN A 325 -10.72 -7.20 -5.82
C ASN A 325 -10.27 -6.79 -7.24
N ALA A 326 -9.93 -5.52 -7.46
CA ALA A 326 -9.31 -5.07 -8.70
C ALA A 326 -7.90 -5.63 -8.89
N PHE A 327 -7.07 -5.66 -7.83
CA PHE A 327 -5.72 -6.26 -7.87
C PHE A 327 -5.77 -7.76 -8.16
N LEU A 328 -6.66 -8.49 -7.49
CA LEU A 328 -6.83 -9.93 -7.73
C LEU A 328 -7.41 -10.22 -9.12
N CYS A 329 -8.32 -9.38 -9.62
CA CYS A 329 -8.82 -9.51 -10.99
C CYS A 329 -7.69 -9.34 -12.02
N GLN A 330 -6.83 -8.34 -11.84
CA GLN A 330 -5.69 -8.15 -12.72
C GLN A 330 -4.72 -9.34 -12.64
N ALA A 331 -4.46 -9.84 -11.44
CA ALA A 331 -3.60 -11.00 -11.25
C ALA A 331 -4.17 -12.25 -11.95
N GLU A 332 -5.48 -12.48 -11.89
CA GLU A 332 -6.13 -13.60 -12.58
C GLU A 332 -6.02 -13.48 -14.11
N GLU A 333 -6.20 -12.28 -14.67
CA GLU A 333 -5.99 -12.04 -16.11
C GLU A 333 -4.53 -12.29 -16.51
N LEU A 334 -3.58 -11.74 -15.76
CA LEU A 334 -2.15 -11.90 -16.01
C LEU A 334 -1.72 -13.37 -15.91
N MET A 335 -2.19 -14.12 -14.91
CA MET A 335 -1.91 -15.55 -14.80
C MET A 335 -2.48 -16.34 -15.99
N SER A 336 -3.68 -16.00 -16.47
CA SER A 336 -4.22 -16.57 -17.70
C SER A 336 -3.27 -16.34 -18.88
N ASN A 337 -2.76 -15.11 -19.03
CA ASN A 337 -1.86 -14.74 -20.12
C ASN A 337 -0.49 -15.43 -19.99
N PHE A 338 0.08 -15.51 -18.79
CA PHE A 338 1.33 -16.23 -18.52
C PHE A 338 1.22 -17.71 -18.84
N TYR A 339 0.17 -18.39 -18.37
CA TYR A 339 -0.01 -19.81 -18.70
C TYR A 339 -0.24 -20.03 -20.19
N SER A 340 -0.95 -19.11 -20.86
CA SER A 340 -1.14 -19.17 -22.31
C SER A 340 0.18 -19.02 -23.06
N SER A 341 1.02 -18.05 -22.69
CA SER A 341 2.32 -17.82 -23.34
C SER A 341 3.31 -18.96 -23.10
N LEU A 342 3.18 -19.68 -21.98
CA LEU A 342 3.95 -20.87 -21.66
C LEU A 342 3.37 -22.17 -22.24
N GLY A 343 2.27 -22.11 -23.00
CA GLY A 343 1.65 -23.27 -23.66
C GLY A 343 0.78 -24.16 -22.78
N ASN A 344 0.42 -23.71 -21.57
CA ASN A 344 -0.46 -24.42 -20.65
C ASN A 344 -1.91 -23.93 -20.76
N SER A 345 -2.64 -24.42 -21.76
CA SER A 345 -4.02 -24.00 -22.05
C SER A 345 -5.02 -24.35 -20.93
N VAL A 346 -4.76 -25.40 -20.16
CA VAL A 346 -5.62 -25.84 -19.05
C VAL A 346 -5.61 -24.80 -17.93
N GLN A 347 -4.42 -24.42 -17.45
CA GLN A 347 -4.29 -23.40 -16.43
C GLN A 347 -4.71 -22.01 -16.94
N ALA A 348 -4.39 -21.68 -18.20
CA ALA A 348 -4.86 -20.44 -18.80
C ALA A 348 -6.39 -20.33 -18.76
N THR A 349 -7.10 -21.41 -19.09
CA THR A 349 -8.57 -21.46 -19.03
C THR A 349 -9.10 -21.37 -17.60
N LYS A 350 -8.45 -22.02 -16.62
CA LYS A 350 -8.80 -21.88 -15.20
C LYS A 350 -8.79 -20.41 -14.76
N TYR A 351 -7.68 -19.71 -14.99
CA TYR A 351 -7.53 -18.31 -14.57
C TYR A 351 -8.44 -17.36 -15.35
N ARG A 352 -8.67 -17.62 -16.65
CA ARG A 352 -9.66 -16.87 -17.44
C ARG A 352 -11.07 -16.98 -16.86
N ASN A 353 -11.47 -18.17 -16.41
CA ASN A 353 -12.78 -18.36 -15.78
C ASN A 353 -12.87 -17.64 -14.42
N MET A 354 -11.80 -17.68 -13.61
CA MET A 354 -11.73 -16.94 -12.34
C MET A 354 -11.87 -15.42 -12.58
N TRP A 355 -11.10 -14.88 -13.52
CA TRP A 355 -11.17 -13.48 -13.93
C TRP A 355 -12.58 -13.08 -14.38
N GLN A 356 -13.24 -13.88 -15.22
CA GLN A 356 -14.63 -13.62 -15.66
C GLN A 356 -15.63 -13.63 -14.49
N GLN A 357 -15.49 -14.54 -13.54
CA GLN A 357 -16.33 -14.61 -12.35
C GLN A 357 -16.13 -13.36 -11.48
N ARG A 358 -14.89 -12.92 -11.30
CA ARG A 358 -14.56 -11.73 -10.52
C ARG A 358 -15.06 -10.46 -11.19
N LEU A 359 -14.91 -10.31 -12.51
CA LEU A 359 -15.51 -9.20 -13.26
C LEU A 359 -17.02 -9.11 -13.04
N ALA A 360 -17.71 -10.25 -13.11
CA ALA A 360 -19.15 -10.31 -12.86
C ALA A 360 -19.50 -9.93 -11.41
N ALA A 361 -18.73 -10.40 -10.43
CA ALA A 361 -18.90 -10.07 -9.02
C ALA A 361 -18.67 -8.58 -8.73
N MET A 362 -17.58 -7.99 -9.24
CA MET A 362 -17.28 -6.57 -9.08
C MET A 362 -18.36 -5.70 -9.71
N LYS A 363 -18.86 -6.06 -10.91
CA LYS A 363 -19.99 -5.36 -11.54
C LYS A 363 -21.28 -5.47 -10.73
N ALA A 364 -21.56 -6.62 -10.13
CA ALA A 364 -22.81 -6.85 -9.41
C ALA A 364 -22.83 -6.21 -8.00
N ILE A 365 -21.69 -6.17 -7.33
CA ILE A 365 -21.59 -5.80 -5.92
C ILE A 365 -21.00 -4.40 -5.72
N LEU A 366 -19.96 -4.05 -6.49
CA LEU A 366 -19.13 -2.87 -6.21
C LEU A 366 -19.46 -1.70 -7.14
N TRP A 367 -19.85 -1.97 -8.39
CA TRP A 367 -20.23 -0.91 -9.35
C TRP A 367 -21.54 -0.22 -8.97
N ASP A 368 -21.57 1.10 -9.01
CA ASP A 368 -22.78 1.91 -8.88
C ASP A 368 -23.08 2.69 -10.15
N GLU A 369 -24.21 2.36 -10.78
CA GLU A 369 -24.58 2.88 -12.09
C GLU A 369 -24.95 4.37 -12.06
N GLU A 370 -25.56 4.83 -10.97
CA GLU A 370 -25.98 6.24 -10.82
C GLU A 370 -24.79 7.13 -10.50
N LYS A 371 -23.92 6.69 -9.59
CA LYS A 371 -22.72 7.44 -9.21
C LYS A 371 -21.61 7.36 -10.25
N GLY A 372 -21.57 6.30 -11.06
CA GLY A 372 -20.56 6.15 -12.10
C GLY A 372 -19.18 5.74 -11.58
N ALA A 373 -19.12 5.01 -10.47
CA ALA A 373 -17.88 4.55 -9.85
C ALA A 373 -18.08 3.23 -9.11
N TRP A 374 -16.98 2.61 -8.67
CA TRP A 374 -17.01 1.42 -7.82
C TRP A 374 -16.78 1.79 -6.36
N PHE A 375 -17.45 1.09 -5.46
CA PHE A 375 -17.45 1.38 -4.04
C PHE A 375 -17.22 0.12 -3.22
N ASP A 376 -16.58 0.26 -2.07
CA ASP A 376 -16.47 -0.83 -1.10
C ASP A 376 -17.87 -1.25 -0.64
N TYR A 377 -18.07 -2.54 -0.41
CA TYR A 377 -19.35 -3.07 0.05
C TYR A 377 -19.28 -3.42 1.53
N ASP A 378 -20.14 -2.81 2.33
CA ASP A 378 -20.31 -3.08 3.75
C ASP A 378 -21.12 -4.37 3.93
N LEU A 379 -20.48 -5.40 4.47
CA LEU A 379 -21.06 -6.73 4.69
C LEU A 379 -22.12 -6.72 5.80
N GLU A 380 -21.99 -5.85 6.79
CA GLU A 380 -22.89 -5.77 7.94
C GLU A 380 -24.17 -5.03 7.58
N ASN A 381 -24.03 -3.84 6.97
CA ASN A 381 -25.16 -3.01 6.57
C ASN A 381 -25.69 -3.35 5.17
N ARG A 382 -25.03 -4.25 4.45
CA ARG A 382 -25.42 -4.74 3.10
C ARG A 382 -25.62 -3.60 2.09
N LYS A 383 -24.75 -2.60 2.14
CA LYS A 383 -24.80 -1.41 1.27
C LYS A 383 -23.40 -1.01 0.84
N LYS A 384 -23.31 -0.23 -0.24
CA LYS A 384 -22.03 0.37 -0.65
C LYS A 384 -21.66 1.53 0.27
N ASN A 385 -20.37 1.68 0.56
CA ASN A 385 -19.82 2.91 1.12
C ASN A 385 -19.62 3.92 -0.01
N LEU A 386 -20.53 4.89 -0.13
CA LEU A 386 -20.54 5.87 -1.23
C LEU A 386 -19.59 7.06 -1.02
N GLU A 387 -18.74 7.03 0.00
CA GLU A 387 -17.71 8.05 0.19
C GLU A 387 -16.62 7.96 -0.90
N PHE A 388 -16.02 9.10 -1.21
CA PHE A 388 -14.93 9.16 -2.19
C PHE A 388 -13.62 8.68 -1.60
N TYR A 389 -13.00 7.74 -2.30
CA TYR A 389 -11.61 7.32 -2.14
C TYR A 389 -11.02 7.10 -3.54
N PRO A 390 -9.74 7.46 -3.80
CA PRO A 390 -9.09 7.17 -5.09
C PRO A 390 -9.14 5.69 -5.48
N SER A 391 -9.21 4.78 -4.48
CA SER A 391 -9.38 3.35 -4.68
C SER A 391 -10.67 2.99 -5.45
N ASN A 392 -11.72 3.83 -5.41
CA ASN A 392 -12.95 3.67 -6.21
C ASN A 392 -12.65 3.49 -7.70
N LEU A 393 -11.52 4.01 -8.20
CA LEU A 393 -11.11 3.97 -9.59
C LEU A 393 -10.06 2.89 -9.89
N THR A 394 -9.65 2.07 -8.91
CA THR A 394 -8.70 0.95 -9.13
C THR A 394 -9.14 -0.02 -10.24
N PRO A 395 -10.45 -0.30 -10.47
CA PRO A 395 -10.88 -1.10 -11.61
C PRO A 395 -10.46 -0.52 -12.96
N LEU A 396 -10.44 0.82 -13.10
CA LEU A 396 -9.96 1.49 -14.31
C LEU A 396 -8.44 1.31 -14.49
N TRP A 397 -7.67 1.41 -13.40
CA TRP A 397 -6.22 1.17 -13.40
C TRP A 397 -5.85 -0.28 -13.73
N SER A 398 -6.58 -1.24 -13.16
CA SER A 398 -6.36 -2.67 -13.34
C SER A 398 -6.84 -3.18 -14.70
N GLY A 399 -7.79 -2.49 -15.35
CA GLY A 399 -8.47 -2.98 -16.55
C GLY A 399 -9.67 -3.88 -16.24
N CYS A 400 -10.08 -3.96 -14.97
CA CYS A 400 -11.09 -4.89 -14.47
C CYS A 400 -12.52 -4.36 -14.59
N PHE A 401 -12.92 -4.08 -15.84
CA PHE A 401 -14.27 -3.65 -16.19
C PHE A 401 -14.60 -4.07 -17.64
N SER A 402 -15.89 -4.21 -17.97
CA SER A 402 -16.32 -4.71 -19.29
C SER A 402 -16.97 -3.67 -20.19
N ASP A 403 -17.39 -2.52 -19.65
CA ASP A 403 -18.08 -1.46 -20.41
C ASP A 403 -17.12 -0.29 -20.69
N PRO A 404 -16.69 -0.06 -21.94
CA PRO A 404 -15.84 1.07 -22.28
C PRO A 404 -16.45 2.44 -21.96
N ASN A 405 -17.79 2.55 -21.93
CA ASN A 405 -18.48 3.81 -21.61
C ASN A 405 -18.37 4.20 -20.14
N VAL A 406 -17.80 3.33 -19.30
CA VAL A 406 -17.58 3.60 -17.88
C VAL A 406 -16.70 4.83 -17.65
N VAL A 407 -15.78 5.13 -18.58
CA VAL A 407 -14.83 6.23 -18.40
C VAL A 407 -15.52 7.59 -18.33
N ASP A 408 -16.54 7.83 -19.16
CA ASP A 408 -17.29 9.09 -19.12
C ASP A 408 -18.06 9.25 -17.81
N LYS A 409 -18.57 8.14 -17.26
CA LYS A 409 -19.23 8.12 -15.94
C LYS A 409 -18.24 8.40 -14.81
N VAL A 410 -17.03 7.81 -14.89
CA VAL A 410 -15.95 8.06 -13.93
C VAL A 410 -15.49 9.52 -13.98
N LEU A 411 -15.37 10.11 -15.17
CA LEU A 411 -15.04 11.54 -15.29
C LEU A 411 -16.11 12.42 -14.65
N LYS A 412 -17.39 12.13 -14.93
CA LYS A 412 -18.50 12.81 -14.27
C LYS A 412 -18.47 12.64 -12.76
N TYR A 413 -18.15 11.45 -12.26
CA TYR A 413 -17.99 11.19 -10.82
C TYR A 413 -16.90 12.06 -10.18
N LEU A 414 -15.73 12.18 -10.83
CA LEU A 414 -14.64 13.04 -10.35
C LEU A 414 -15.01 14.53 -10.35
N GLU A 415 -15.81 14.97 -11.34
CA GLU A 415 -16.33 16.33 -11.44
C GLU A 415 -17.38 16.61 -10.36
N ASP A 416 -18.39 15.75 -10.23
CA ASP A 416 -19.47 15.88 -9.25
C ASP A 416 -18.93 15.81 -7.81
N SER A 417 -17.85 15.04 -7.59
CA SER A 417 -17.15 14.94 -6.30
C SER A 417 -16.11 16.05 -6.08
N GLN A 418 -15.99 17.01 -7.00
CA GLN A 418 -15.07 18.15 -6.97
C GLN A 418 -13.58 17.78 -6.86
N ILE A 419 -13.22 16.55 -7.19
CA ILE A 419 -11.86 16.03 -7.07
C ILE A 419 -10.90 16.75 -8.02
N LEU A 420 -11.40 17.14 -9.20
CA LEU A 420 -10.60 17.87 -10.17
C LEU A 420 -10.26 19.30 -9.71
N THR A 421 -10.89 19.82 -8.64
CA THR A 421 -10.59 21.17 -8.13
C THR A 421 -9.34 21.22 -7.26
N TYR A 422 -8.82 20.07 -6.79
CA TYR A 422 -7.62 20.02 -5.96
C TYR A 422 -6.36 20.22 -6.81
N GLN A 423 -5.59 21.27 -6.48
CA GLN A 423 -4.48 21.73 -7.31
C GLN A 423 -3.13 21.06 -7.00
N TYR A 424 -3.04 20.35 -5.87
CA TYR A 424 -1.78 19.80 -5.34
C TYR A 424 -1.74 18.27 -5.29
N GLY A 425 -2.76 17.62 -5.84
CA GLY A 425 -2.94 16.17 -5.79
C GLY A 425 -4.37 15.80 -5.46
N ILE A 426 -4.68 14.51 -5.59
CA ILE A 426 -5.98 13.93 -5.28
C ILE A 426 -5.98 13.58 -3.78
N PRO A 427 -6.95 14.07 -2.99
CA PRO A 427 -7.05 13.72 -1.58
C PRO A 427 -7.33 12.23 -1.41
N THR A 428 -6.83 11.66 -0.32
CA THR A 428 -7.05 10.24 0.02
C THR A 428 -8.51 9.94 0.34
N SER A 429 -9.18 10.89 0.97
CA SER A 429 -10.62 10.90 1.25
C SER A 429 -11.09 12.35 1.35
N LEU A 430 -12.40 12.56 1.50
CA LEU A 430 -12.94 13.89 1.80
C LEU A 430 -13.14 14.12 3.31
N GLN A 431 -12.74 13.16 4.16
CA GLN A 431 -12.92 13.21 5.60
C GLN A 431 -11.64 13.67 6.29
N ASN A 432 -11.75 14.70 7.15
CA ASN A 432 -10.64 15.11 8.01
C ASN A 432 -10.77 14.44 9.39
N THR A 433 -10.14 13.27 9.54
CA THR A 433 -10.21 12.45 10.75
C THR A 433 -8.98 12.58 11.66
N GLY A 434 -7.89 13.15 11.16
CA GLY A 434 -6.57 13.10 11.79
C GLY A 434 -5.81 11.78 11.55
N GLN A 435 -6.42 10.80 10.88
CA GLN A 435 -5.73 9.60 10.41
C GLN A 435 -4.93 9.90 9.14
N GLN A 436 -3.90 9.09 8.88
CA GLN A 436 -2.95 9.40 7.81
C GLN A 436 -3.48 9.09 6.40
N TRP A 437 -4.41 8.14 6.26
CA TRP A 437 -5.06 7.81 4.99
C TRP A 437 -6.40 8.51 4.85
N ASP A 438 -6.39 9.83 5.06
CA ASP A 438 -7.57 10.71 5.01
C ASP A 438 -7.16 12.14 4.63
N PHE A 439 -8.14 13.01 4.36
CA PHE A 439 -7.87 14.44 4.15
C PHE A 439 -7.12 15.04 5.35
N PRO A 440 -6.07 15.86 5.16
CA PRO A 440 -5.65 16.51 3.90
C PRO A 440 -4.56 15.75 3.13
N ASN A 441 -4.25 14.50 3.47
CA ASN A 441 -3.14 13.80 2.85
C ASN A 441 -3.48 13.29 1.45
N ALA A 442 -2.48 13.31 0.59
CA ALA A 442 -2.40 12.63 -0.70
C ALA A 442 -1.18 11.70 -0.72
N TRP A 443 -1.36 10.51 -1.28
CA TRP A 443 -0.35 9.45 -1.33
C TRP A 443 -0.04 9.09 -2.78
N ALA A 444 1.25 8.92 -3.10
CA ALA A 444 1.72 8.67 -4.46
C ALA A 444 1.04 7.45 -5.14
N PRO A 445 0.88 6.29 -4.47
CA PRO A 445 0.09 5.17 -5.01
C PRO A 445 -1.29 5.56 -5.51
N LEU A 446 -2.01 6.37 -4.73
CA LEU A 446 -3.39 6.73 -5.02
C LEU A 446 -3.51 7.70 -6.18
N GLN A 447 -2.50 8.56 -6.35
CA GLN A 447 -2.39 9.41 -7.54
C GLN A 447 -2.26 8.53 -8.78
N ASP A 448 -1.39 7.53 -8.71
CA ASP A 448 -1.14 6.62 -9.81
C ASP A 448 -2.37 5.80 -10.21
N LEU A 449 -3.13 5.28 -9.25
CA LEU A 449 -4.37 4.54 -9.52
C LEU A 449 -5.33 5.37 -10.39
N VAL A 450 -5.52 6.65 -10.08
CA VAL A 450 -6.41 7.52 -10.85
C VAL A 450 -5.77 7.95 -12.18
N ILE A 451 -4.54 8.46 -12.13
CA ILE A 451 -3.85 9.01 -13.31
C ILE A 451 -3.64 7.95 -14.38
N ARG A 452 -3.00 6.81 -14.05
CA ARG A 452 -2.76 5.75 -15.04
C ARG A 452 -4.04 5.04 -15.44
N GLY A 453 -5.04 4.96 -14.57
CA GLY A 453 -6.38 4.47 -14.95
C GLY A 453 -6.97 5.30 -16.07
N LEU A 454 -7.06 6.62 -15.87
CA LEU A 454 -7.58 7.54 -16.89
C LEU A 454 -6.71 7.57 -18.15
N ALA A 455 -5.38 7.51 -18.01
CA ALA A 455 -4.46 7.55 -19.13
C ALA A 455 -4.49 6.30 -20.02
N LYS A 456 -4.97 5.16 -19.51
CA LYS A 456 -5.19 3.93 -20.31
C LYS A 456 -6.44 4.02 -21.19
N SER A 457 -7.35 4.97 -20.91
CA SER A 457 -8.58 5.14 -21.68
C SER A 457 -8.29 5.63 -23.11
N PRO A 458 -9.06 5.19 -24.12
CA PRO A 458 -9.01 5.77 -25.45
C PRO A 458 -9.65 7.16 -25.53
N SER A 459 -10.37 7.63 -24.49
CA SER A 459 -11.04 8.94 -24.52
C SER A 459 -10.00 10.09 -24.41
N PRO A 460 -9.95 11.03 -25.37
CA PRO A 460 -9.06 12.19 -25.30
C PRO A 460 -9.28 13.05 -24.06
N ARG A 461 -10.53 13.21 -23.61
CA ARG A 461 -10.88 13.97 -22.41
C ARG A 461 -10.25 13.33 -21.15
N ALA A 462 -10.41 12.02 -20.99
CA ALA A 462 -9.79 11.26 -19.92
C ALA A 462 -8.25 11.36 -19.92
N GLN A 463 -7.62 11.26 -21.09
CA GLN A 463 -6.17 11.42 -21.21
C GLN A 463 -5.69 12.82 -20.83
N GLU A 464 -6.48 13.85 -21.16
CA GLU A 464 -6.17 15.24 -20.77
C GLU A 464 -6.34 15.46 -19.27
N VAL A 465 -7.40 14.93 -18.66
CA VAL A 465 -7.59 14.97 -17.20
C VAL A 465 -6.45 14.22 -16.50
N ALA A 466 -6.04 13.07 -17.00
CA ALA A 466 -4.90 12.32 -16.48
C ALA A 466 -3.61 13.16 -16.50
N PHE A 467 -3.35 13.87 -17.61
CA PHE A 467 -2.21 14.76 -17.72
C PHE A 467 -2.28 15.92 -16.71
N GLN A 468 -3.44 16.56 -16.55
CA GLN A 468 -3.61 17.66 -15.60
C GLN A 468 -3.36 17.22 -14.15
N LEU A 469 -3.88 16.05 -13.77
CA LEU A 469 -3.63 15.44 -12.47
C LEU A 469 -2.14 15.12 -12.28
N ALA A 470 -1.48 14.58 -13.31
CA ALA A 470 -0.03 14.35 -13.30
C ALA A 470 0.77 15.65 -13.15
N GLN A 471 0.42 16.71 -13.88
CA GLN A 471 1.05 18.02 -13.81
C GLN A 471 0.92 18.63 -12.40
N ASN A 472 -0.25 18.51 -11.78
CA ASN A 472 -0.46 18.99 -10.41
C ASN A 472 0.42 18.24 -9.41
N TRP A 473 0.41 16.91 -9.47
CA TRP A 473 1.20 16.08 -8.55
C TRP A 473 2.71 16.30 -8.71
N VAL A 474 3.21 16.22 -9.95
CA VAL A 474 4.64 16.45 -10.27
C VAL A 474 5.10 17.81 -9.80
N ARG A 475 4.30 18.87 -10.03
CA ARG A 475 4.64 20.21 -9.57
C ARG A 475 4.70 20.28 -8.04
N THR A 476 3.72 19.73 -7.34
CA THR A 476 3.71 19.68 -5.87
C THR A 476 4.96 19.00 -5.33
N ASN A 477 5.30 17.82 -5.86
CA ASN A 477 6.50 17.10 -5.43
C ASN A 477 7.78 17.90 -5.76
N PHE A 478 7.85 18.51 -6.95
CA PHE A 478 9.01 19.30 -7.38
C PHE A 478 9.21 20.56 -6.52
N GLU A 479 8.15 21.28 -6.19
CA GLU A 479 8.20 22.48 -5.34
C GLU A 479 8.66 22.14 -3.91
N VAL A 480 8.09 21.08 -3.32
CA VAL A 480 8.52 20.59 -2.01
C VAL A 480 9.96 20.13 -2.04
N TYR A 481 10.36 19.34 -3.04
CA TYR A 481 11.73 18.89 -3.19
C TYR A 481 12.71 20.06 -3.39
N SER A 482 12.33 21.08 -4.17
CA SER A 482 13.17 22.26 -4.40
C SER A 482 13.43 23.07 -3.14
N ARG A 483 12.52 23.00 -2.17
CA ARG A 483 12.65 23.67 -0.87
C ARG A 483 13.39 22.81 0.15
N ASP A 484 13.03 21.53 0.25
CA ASP A 484 13.43 20.66 1.36
C ASP A 484 14.57 19.70 0.98
N SER A 485 14.87 19.54 -0.32
CA SER A 485 15.80 18.54 -0.87
C SER A 485 15.44 17.10 -0.46
N ALA A 486 14.14 16.85 -0.22
CA ALA A 486 13.62 15.57 0.24
C ALA A 486 12.29 15.23 -0.46
N MET A 487 12.08 13.92 -0.63
CA MET A 487 10.81 13.34 -1.06
C MET A 487 10.15 12.70 0.15
N TYR A 488 8.83 12.81 0.24
CA TYR A 488 8.07 12.36 1.41
C TYR A 488 7.14 11.20 1.09
N GLU A 489 6.82 10.43 2.13
CA GLU A 489 5.84 9.34 2.11
C GLU A 489 4.46 9.81 1.59
N LYS A 490 4.00 10.98 2.07
CA LYS A 490 2.68 11.57 1.81
C LYS A 490 2.74 13.10 1.89
N TYR A 491 1.77 13.77 1.28
CA TYR A 491 1.74 15.22 1.13
C TYR A 491 0.42 15.81 1.62
N ASP A 492 0.47 16.88 2.41
CA ASP A 492 -0.70 17.71 2.72
C ASP A 492 -1.02 18.58 1.50
N ILE A 493 -2.21 18.40 0.94
CA ILE A 493 -2.66 19.10 -0.28
C ILE A 493 -3.63 20.25 -0.01
N SER A 494 -3.80 20.66 1.25
CA SER A 494 -4.70 21.76 1.61
C SER A 494 -4.17 23.14 1.22
N ASN A 495 -2.87 23.39 1.39
CA ASN A 495 -2.25 24.71 1.21
C ASN A 495 -0.83 24.64 0.63
N GLY A 496 -0.69 24.33 -0.66
CA GLY A 496 0.59 24.52 -1.37
C GLY A 496 1.50 23.30 -1.47
N GLY A 497 1.09 22.14 -0.93
CA GLY A 497 1.95 20.97 -0.88
C GLY A 497 3.00 21.08 0.22
N GLN A 498 2.84 20.30 1.27
CA GLN A 498 3.80 20.18 2.38
C GLN A 498 3.96 18.70 2.75
N PRO A 499 4.99 18.32 3.52
CA PRO A 499 5.04 16.99 4.13
C PRO A 499 3.72 16.75 4.89
N GLY A 500 3.04 15.65 4.58
CA GLY A 500 1.77 15.32 5.22
C GLY A 500 1.93 14.91 6.69
N GLY A 501 0.83 14.52 7.34
CA GLY A 501 0.85 14.18 8.77
C GLY A 501 -0.23 13.19 9.18
N GLY A 502 -0.58 13.19 10.46
CA GLY A 502 -1.64 12.35 11.01
C GLY A 502 -1.25 10.88 11.20
N GLY A 503 -2.18 10.12 11.78
CA GLY A 503 -1.96 8.72 12.13
C GLY A 503 -1.01 8.55 13.33
N GLU A 504 -0.26 7.45 13.31
CA GLU A 504 0.50 7.01 14.47
C GLU A 504 1.95 7.52 14.50
N TYR A 505 2.50 8.08 13.42
CA TYR A 505 3.91 8.46 13.36
C TYR A 505 4.15 9.69 12.47
N GLU A 506 5.28 10.34 12.69
CA GLU A 506 5.73 11.49 11.89
C GLU A 506 6.01 11.08 10.45
N VAL A 507 5.80 12.00 9.50
CA VAL A 507 6.05 11.74 8.08
C VAL A 507 7.50 11.32 7.81
N GLN A 508 7.68 10.40 6.86
CA GLN A 508 8.98 9.81 6.54
C GLN A 508 9.57 10.37 5.24
N GLU A 509 10.89 10.56 5.25
CA GLU A 509 11.68 10.98 4.09
C GLU A 509 12.20 9.77 3.29
N GLY A 510 12.27 9.91 1.96
CA GLY A 510 12.87 8.95 1.05
C GLY A 510 12.39 9.16 -0.39
N PHE A 511 11.11 9.01 -0.72
CA PHE A 511 10.34 7.83 -0.30
C PHE A 511 10.08 6.99 -1.55
N GLY A 512 10.38 5.69 -1.48
CA GLY A 512 10.51 4.79 -2.63
C GLY A 512 9.36 4.87 -3.63
N TRP A 513 8.10 4.78 -3.18
CA TRP A 513 6.95 4.87 -4.08
C TRP A 513 6.75 6.25 -4.71
N THR A 514 7.18 7.33 -4.07
CA THR A 514 6.93 8.71 -4.50
C THR A 514 7.93 9.00 -5.59
N ASN A 515 9.17 8.57 -5.38
CA ASN A 515 10.22 8.55 -6.38
C ASN A 515 9.75 7.74 -7.60
N GLY A 516 9.28 6.51 -7.39
CA GLY A 516 8.78 5.63 -8.46
C GLY A 516 7.65 6.25 -9.29
N VAL A 517 6.60 6.73 -8.63
CA VAL A 517 5.44 7.37 -9.28
C VAL A 517 5.87 8.63 -10.04
N VAL A 518 6.68 9.50 -9.44
CA VAL A 518 7.15 10.71 -10.13
C VAL A 518 7.98 10.36 -11.36
N LEU A 519 8.92 9.41 -11.26
CA LEU A 519 9.71 8.97 -12.41
C LEU A 519 8.82 8.42 -13.54
N MET A 520 7.78 7.66 -13.20
CA MET A 520 6.79 7.20 -14.18
C MET A 520 6.04 8.35 -14.87
N LEU A 521 5.65 9.38 -14.13
CA LEU A 521 4.95 10.54 -14.70
C LEU A 521 5.89 11.39 -15.57
N LEU A 522 7.14 11.57 -15.13
CA LEU A 522 8.19 12.24 -15.91
C LEU A 522 8.50 11.50 -17.21
N GLU A 523 8.53 10.17 -17.20
CA GLU A 523 8.73 9.38 -18.41
C GLU A 523 7.54 9.51 -19.37
N ARG A 524 6.31 9.41 -18.84
CA ARG A 524 5.08 9.36 -19.64
C ARG A 524 4.73 10.70 -20.27
N TYR A 525 4.93 11.79 -19.53
CA TYR A 525 4.49 13.14 -19.89
C TYR A 525 5.65 14.14 -19.96
N GLY A 526 6.89 13.68 -20.02
CA GLY A 526 8.07 14.55 -19.97
C GLY A 526 8.14 15.59 -21.08
N ASP A 527 7.46 15.36 -22.20
CA ASP A 527 7.32 16.27 -23.33
C ASP A 527 6.32 17.40 -23.09
N ARG A 528 5.44 17.24 -22.10
CA ARG A 528 4.35 18.17 -21.78
C ARG A 528 4.44 18.79 -20.39
N LEU A 529 5.04 18.09 -19.43
CA LEU A 529 5.17 18.54 -18.04
C LEU A 529 6.05 19.80 -17.96
N SER A 530 5.66 20.72 -17.07
CA SER A 530 6.42 21.94 -16.78
C SER A 530 6.66 22.11 -15.28
N SER A 531 7.83 22.66 -14.96
CA SER A 531 8.19 23.16 -13.62
C SER A 531 7.61 24.55 -13.30
N GLY A 532 6.93 25.18 -14.26
CA GLY A 532 6.43 26.57 -14.17
C GLY A 532 5.03 26.74 -13.56
N SER A 533 4.70 28.00 -13.26
CA SER A 533 3.54 28.43 -12.48
C SER A 533 2.22 28.62 -13.26
N GLN A 534 2.10 28.08 -14.48
CA GLN A 534 0.78 28.05 -15.11
C GLN A 534 -0.05 26.95 -14.45
N THR A 535 -0.87 27.33 -13.47
CA THR A 535 -2.07 26.55 -13.12
C THR A 535 -2.87 26.40 -14.41
N VAL A 536 -2.90 25.20 -14.96
CA VAL A 536 -3.91 24.84 -15.96
C VAL A 536 -5.23 24.96 -15.21
N PHE A 537 -5.89 26.11 -15.38
CA PHE A 537 -7.20 26.34 -14.84
C PHE A 537 -8.14 25.33 -15.50
N LEU A 538 -8.80 24.49 -14.71
CA LEU A 538 -10.07 23.91 -15.13
C LEU A 538 -11.07 25.06 -15.24
N GLN A 539 -11.14 25.69 -16.41
CA GLN A 539 -12.35 26.41 -16.76
C GLN A 539 -13.43 25.37 -17.09
N PRO A 540 -14.64 25.49 -16.52
CA PRO A 540 -15.82 24.75 -16.98
C PRO A 540 -16.21 25.07 -18.44
N HIS A 541 -15.47 25.96 -19.12
CA HIS A 541 -15.84 26.57 -20.40
C HIS A 541 -15.14 25.99 -21.63
N CYS A 542 -14.22 25.02 -21.49
CA CYS A 542 -13.77 24.22 -22.63
C CYS A 542 -14.86 23.28 -23.20
N LEU A 543 -16.07 23.32 -22.63
CA LEU A 543 -17.28 22.61 -23.07
C LEU A 543 -18.01 23.27 -24.27
N VAL A 544 -17.61 24.46 -24.75
CA VAL A 544 -18.33 25.13 -25.87
C VAL A 544 -17.46 25.38 -27.11
N ALA A 545 -16.13 25.51 -26.96
CA ALA A 545 -15.27 25.88 -28.09
C ALA A 545 -15.14 24.77 -29.16
N ALA A 546 -15.19 23.49 -28.76
CA ALA A 546 -15.11 22.38 -29.71
C ALA A 546 -16.42 22.15 -30.50
N LEU A 547 -17.58 22.62 -29.99
CA LEU A 547 -18.88 22.49 -30.65
C LEU A 547 -19.20 23.65 -31.61
N LEU A 548 -18.64 24.84 -31.37
CA LEU A 548 -18.83 26.00 -32.25
C LEU A 548 -17.99 25.94 -33.54
N LEU A 549 -16.83 25.27 -33.53
CA LEU A 549 -15.99 25.14 -34.72
C LEU A 549 -16.54 24.12 -35.74
N SER A 550 -17.37 23.17 -35.32
CA SER A 550 -18.10 22.25 -36.22
C SER A 550 -19.38 22.83 -36.83
N LEU A 551 -19.89 23.96 -36.29
CA LEU A 551 -21.10 24.63 -36.78
C LEU A 551 -20.83 25.77 -37.77
N LEU A 552 -19.55 26.14 -37.99
CA LEU A 552 -19.13 27.22 -38.89
C LEU A 552 -18.60 26.75 -40.26
N LEU A 553 -18.66 25.45 -40.55
CA LEU A 553 -18.29 24.87 -41.85
C LEU A 553 -19.45 24.05 -42.42
N GLY A 554 -20.59 24.70 -42.64
CA GLY A 554 -21.66 24.22 -43.52
C GLY A 554 -21.60 24.94 -44.88
N PRO A 555 -21.83 24.27 -46.02
CA PRO A 555 -21.66 24.87 -47.33
C PRO A 555 -22.79 25.88 -47.64
N LEU A 556 -22.42 27.06 -48.13
CA LEU A 556 -23.36 28.05 -48.67
C LEU A 556 -23.95 27.53 -50.00
N PRO A 557 -25.29 27.58 -50.20
CA PRO A 557 -25.90 27.22 -51.47
C PRO A 557 -25.99 28.43 -52.44
N GLN A 558 -25.59 28.15 -53.69
CA GLN A 558 -25.72 28.86 -54.98
C GLN A 558 -25.59 30.39 -55.03
#